data_AF-X1JYV0-F1
#
_entry.id   AF-X1JYV0-F1
#
_cell.length_a   1.000
_cell.length_b   1.000
_cell.length_c   1.000
_cell.angle_alpha   90.00
_cell.angle_beta   90.00
_cell.angle_gamma   90.00
#
_symmetry.space_group_name_H-M   'P 1'
#
loop_
_entity.id
_entity.type
_entity.pdbx_description
1 polymer ?
#
loop_
_entity_poly.entity_id
_entity_poly.type
_entity_poly.pdbx_seq_one_letter_code
_entity_poly.pdbx_strand_id
1 'polypeptide(L)'
;MKGLRLPGGSHLSRKELEDLSQRIEPYGAKGLSWILLTPEKIKSPLSKFFPQAILLRIIEHMEGEKGDALFFVADRKEVVAASLAQLRLHLGKRFNLIPKDVYQLVWIVDFPLFEQDKEGRLAACHHPFTSPKEEDLPLLEIDPEKVRARSYDIVLNGEEIGGGSIRIHRRKIQERILEILGIDSLQARERFGFLLEALSFGAPPHGGIALGLDRLVMILARAESI
;
A
#
# COMPACT_ATOMS: atom_id res chain seq x y z
N MET A 1 -13.06 -8.11 -1.21
CA MET A 1 -13.83 -7.24 -0.29
C MET A 1 -13.05 -7.05 1.00
N LYS A 2 -13.01 -5.83 1.52
CA LYS A 2 -12.47 -5.50 2.86
C LYS A 2 -13.43 -4.51 3.54
N GLY A 3 -13.30 -4.38 4.85
CA GLY A 3 -14.12 -3.45 5.63
C GLY A 3 -13.30 -2.57 6.57
N LEU A 4 -13.92 -1.47 7.00
CA LEU A 4 -13.40 -0.50 7.95
C LEU A 4 -14.43 -0.27 9.07
N ARG A 5 -14.01 -0.39 10.32
CA ARG A 5 -14.83 -0.02 11.49
C ARG A 5 -14.59 1.44 11.84
N LEU A 6 -15.66 2.18 12.10
CA LEU A 6 -15.65 3.52 12.66
C LEU A 6 -16.33 3.49 14.04
N PRO A 7 -15.55 3.57 15.13
CA PRO A 7 -16.09 3.71 16.47
C PRO A 7 -17.01 4.92 16.60
N GLY A 8 -18.18 4.74 17.20
CA GLY A 8 -19.16 5.81 17.41
C GLY A 8 -19.85 6.33 16.13
N GLY A 9 -19.64 5.70 14.96
CA GLY A 9 -20.15 6.16 13.67
C GLY A 9 -21.64 5.90 13.38
N SER A 10 -22.39 5.22 14.25
CA SER A 10 -23.77 4.79 13.98
C SER A 10 -24.79 5.93 13.78
N HIS A 11 -24.43 7.16 14.14
CA HIS A 11 -25.27 8.35 14.02
C HIS A 11 -25.20 9.02 12.63
N LEU A 12 -24.31 8.57 11.75
CA LEU A 12 -24.19 9.10 10.39
C LEU A 12 -25.54 9.04 9.66
N SER A 13 -25.95 10.19 9.13
CA SER A 13 -27.15 10.35 8.31
C SER A 13 -26.96 9.71 6.94
N ARG A 14 -28.09 9.48 6.25
CA ARG A 14 -28.07 8.94 4.88
C ARG A 14 -27.28 9.83 3.91
N LYS A 15 -27.38 11.16 4.06
CA LYS A 15 -26.63 12.12 3.24
C LYS A 15 -25.14 11.98 3.47
N GLU A 16 -24.69 11.91 4.72
CA GLU A 16 -23.27 11.76 5.01
C GLU A 16 -22.72 10.44 4.48
N LEU A 17 -23.50 9.35 4.54
CA LEU A 17 -23.10 8.07 3.95
C LEU A 17 -22.97 8.13 2.42
N GLU A 18 -23.82 8.90 1.76
CA GLU A 18 -23.75 9.16 0.31
C GLU A 18 -22.52 10.01 -0.03
N ASP A 19 -22.26 11.07 0.73
CA ASP A 19 -21.07 11.91 0.59
C ASP A 19 -19.77 11.07 0.77
N LEU A 20 -19.76 10.14 1.73
CA LEU A 20 -18.63 9.21 1.93
C LEU A 20 -18.46 8.25 0.73
N SER A 21 -19.56 7.81 0.10
CA SER A 21 -19.51 6.99 -1.11
C SER A 21 -18.92 7.78 -2.28
N GLN A 22 -19.40 9.00 -2.53
CA GLN A 22 -18.89 9.87 -3.60
C GLN A 22 -17.41 10.18 -3.42
N ARG A 23 -16.95 10.35 -2.17
CA ARG A 23 -15.55 10.65 -1.86
C ARG A 23 -14.58 9.55 -2.26
N ILE A 24 -15.02 8.29 -2.32
CA ILE A 24 -14.17 7.16 -2.70
C ILE A 24 -14.27 6.78 -4.19
N GLU A 25 -15.22 7.34 -4.93
CA GLU A 25 -15.40 7.12 -6.37
C GLU A 25 -14.17 7.47 -7.21
N PRO A 26 -13.43 8.58 -6.94
CA PRO A 26 -12.21 8.90 -7.70
C PRO A 26 -11.11 7.82 -7.60
N TYR A 27 -11.18 6.95 -6.58
CA TYR A 27 -10.25 5.83 -6.39
C TYR A 27 -10.74 4.52 -7.03
N GLY A 28 -11.81 4.59 -7.84
CA GLY A 28 -12.35 3.49 -8.63
C GLY A 28 -13.44 2.66 -7.95
N ALA A 29 -13.80 2.96 -6.70
CA ALA A 29 -14.88 2.25 -6.02
C ALA A 29 -16.24 2.59 -6.67
N LYS A 30 -17.01 1.54 -6.96
CA LYS A 30 -18.37 1.67 -7.54
C LYS A 30 -19.46 1.93 -6.50
N GLY A 31 -19.11 1.92 -5.22
CA GLY A 31 -20.04 2.19 -4.14
C GLY A 31 -19.49 1.81 -2.77
N LEU A 32 -20.12 2.36 -1.74
CA LEU A 32 -19.82 2.11 -0.33
C LEU A 32 -20.99 1.38 0.33
N SER A 33 -20.77 0.13 0.73
CA SER A 33 -21.73 -0.59 1.57
C SER A 33 -21.45 -0.31 3.04
N TRP A 34 -22.49 -0.30 3.87
CA TRP A 34 -22.35 0.06 5.28
C TRP A 34 -23.32 -0.70 6.20
N ILE A 35 -22.97 -0.80 7.47
CA ILE A 35 -23.82 -1.30 8.55
C ILE A 35 -23.71 -0.30 9.70
N LEU A 36 -24.84 0.27 10.15
CA LEU A 36 -24.89 1.10 11.36
C LEU A 36 -25.43 0.26 12.52
N LEU A 37 -24.65 0.17 13.59
CA LEU A 37 -24.97 -0.57 14.80
C LEU A 37 -25.62 0.37 15.81
N THR A 38 -26.87 0.78 15.58
CA THR A 38 -27.55 1.65 16.54
C THR A 38 -27.90 0.87 17.82
N PRO A 39 -28.09 1.55 18.98
CA PRO A 39 -28.39 0.86 20.25
C PRO A 39 -29.59 -0.09 20.19
N GLU A 40 -30.58 0.26 19.35
CA GLU A 40 -31.86 -0.44 19.20
C GLU A 40 -31.87 -1.44 18.05
N LYS A 41 -31.19 -1.14 16.93
CA LYS A 41 -31.26 -1.98 15.72
C LYS A 41 -30.06 -1.86 14.81
N ILE A 42 -29.86 -2.91 14.01
CA ILE A 42 -28.92 -2.90 12.88
C ILE A 42 -29.61 -2.23 11.69
N LYS A 43 -29.02 -1.16 11.15
CA LYS A 43 -29.48 -0.53 9.91
C LYS A 43 -28.45 -0.79 8.81
N SER A 44 -28.87 -1.36 7.69
CA SER A 44 -27.99 -1.57 6.55
C SER A 44 -28.77 -1.80 5.25
N PRO A 45 -28.30 -1.29 4.09
CA PRO A 45 -28.81 -1.74 2.79
C PRO A 45 -28.52 -3.24 2.54
N LEU A 46 -27.51 -3.82 3.21
CA LEU A 46 -27.12 -5.23 3.09
C LEU A 46 -28.16 -6.18 3.68
N SER A 47 -29.04 -5.71 4.57
CA SER A 47 -30.12 -6.52 5.16
C SER A 47 -31.14 -7.03 4.15
N LYS A 48 -31.18 -6.47 2.94
CA LYS A 48 -32.02 -6.97 1.84
C LYS A 48 -31.40 -8.16 1.10
N PHE A 49 -30.08 -8.31 1.19
CA PHE A 49 -29.31 -9.29 0.41
C PHE A 49 -28.78 -10.44 1.28
N PHE A 50 -28.59 -10.19 2.58
CA PHE A 50 -28.02 -11.17 3.50
C PHE A 50 -28.99 -11.52 4.63
N PRO A 51 -29.12 -12.82 4.98
CA PRO A 51 -29.78 -13.25 6.21
C PRO A 51 -29.14 -12.60 7.45
N GLN A 52 -29.94 -12.40 8.49
CA GLN A 52 -29.50 -11.79 9.74
C GLN A 52 -28.30 -12.52 10.37
N ALA A 53 -28.27 -13.85 10.31
CA ALA A 53 -27.15 -14.64 10.81
C ALA A 53 -25.81 -14.31 10.13
N ILE A 54 -25.82 -14.01 8.83
CA ILE A 54 -24.60 -13.62 8.10
C ILE A 54 -24.16 -12.21 8.53
N LEU A 55 -25.10 -11.27 8.66
CA LEU A 55 -24.77 -9.93 9.14
C LEU A 55 -24.16 -9.94 10.54
N LEU A 56 -24.69 -10.76 11.45
CA LEU A 56 -24.14 -10.90 12.80
C LEU A 56 -22.70 -11.45 12.77
N ARG A 57 -22.41 -12.45 11.93
CA ARG A 57 -21.05 -12.97 11.75
C ARG A 57 -20.09 -11.92 11.18
N ILE A 58 -20.56 -11.06 10.27
CA ILE A 58 -19.75 -9.96 9.74
C ILE A 58 -19.43 -8.96 10.84
N ILE A 59 -20.44 -8.59 11.65
CA ILE A 59 -20.28 -7.66 12.77
C ILE A 59 -19.28 -8.21 13.79
N GLU A 60 -19.41 -9.48 14.15
CA GLU A 60 -18.50 -10.18 15.06
C GLU A 60 -17.07 -10.19 14.51
N HIS A 61 -16.87 -10.55 13.24
CA HIS A 61 -15.56 -10.59 12.61
C HIS A 61 -14.88 -9.21 12.50
N MET A 62 -15.68 -8.15 12.43
CA MET A 62 -15.20 -6.76 12.44
C MET A 62 -15.10 -6.15 13.83
N GLU A 63 -15.38 -6.94 14.88
CA GLU A 63 -15.42 -6.49 16.27
C GLU A 63 -16.34 -5.27 16.43
N GLY A 64 -17.45 -5.23 15.70
CA GLY A 64 -18.38 -4.11 15.70
C GLY A 64 -19.20 -4.04 16.97
N GLU A 65 -19.23 -2.88 17.62
CA GLU A 65 -19.99 -2.65 18.84
C GLU A 65 -21.21 -1.77 18.61
N LYS A 66 -22.15 -1.79 19.56
CA LYS A 66 -23.27 -0.84 19.56
C LYS A 66 -22.70 0.59 19.63
N GLY A 67 -23.13 1.43 18.70
CA GLY A 67 -22.58 2.78 18.52
C GLY A 67 -21.79 2.93 17.22
N ASP A 68 -21.34 1.84 16.60
CA ASP A 68 -20.36 1.91 15.51
C ASP A 68 -20.99 1.92 14.11
N ALA A 69 -20.18 2.33 13.14
CA ALA A 69 -20.44 2.09 11.72
C ALA A 69 -19.38 1.16 11.13
N LEU A 70 -19.81 0.22 10.29
CA LEU A 70 -18.95 -0.65 9.51
C LEU A 70 -19.12 -0.29 8.04
N PHE A 71 -18.01 -0.10 7.33
CA PHE A 71 -17.96 0.25 5.91
C PHE A 71 -17.31 -0.86 5.11
N PHE A 72 -17.71 -1.03 3.85
CA PHE A 72 -17.22 -2.10 2.99
C PHE A 72 -17.07 -1.64 1.55
N VAL A 73 -15.95 -2.05 0.94
CA VAL A 73 -15.70 -1.93 -0.48
C VAL A 73 -15.38 -3.32 -1.04
N ALA A 74 -16.01 -3.65 -2.17
CA ALA A 74 -15.86 -4.92 -2.85
C ALA A 74 -15.48 -4.68 -4.32
N ASP A 75 -14.18 -4.72 -4.59
CA ASP A 75 -13.61 -4.57 -5.94
C ASP A 75 -12.24 -5.30 -5.97
N ARG A 76 -11.44 -5.04 -7.01
CA ARG A 76 -10.02 -5.42 -7.11
C ARG A 76 -9.22 -4.90 -5.91
N LYS A 77 -8.14 -5.60 -5.57
CA LYS A 77 -7.37 -5.36 -4.34
C LYS A 77 -6.87 -3.91 -4.25
N GLU A 78 -6.41 -3.36 -5.36
CA GLU A 78 -5.83 -2.02 -5.47
C GLU A 78 -6.91 -0.94 -5.24
N VAL A 79 -8.08 -1.11 -5.86
CA VAL A 79 -9.24 -0.21 -5.68
C VAL A 79 -9.72 -0.25 -4.23
N VAL A 80 -9.89 -1.45 -3.67
CA VAL A 80 -10.31 -1.62 -2.27
C VAL A 80 -9.33 -0.95 -1.31
N ALA A 81 -8.01 -1.16 -1.50
CA ALA A 81 -6.98 -0.57 -0.66
C ALA A 81 -6.96 0.97 -0.76
N ALA A 82 -6.98 1.52 -1.98
CA ALA A 82 -6.97 2.96 -2.21
C ALA A 82 -8.21 3.65 -1.62
N SER A 83 -9.40 3.13 -1.93
CA SER A 83 -10.66 3.69 -1.43
C SER A 83 -10.77 3.64 0.09
N LEU A 84 -10.46 2.50 0.71
CA LEU A 84 -10.54 2.38 2.18
C LEU A 84 -9.44 3.16 2.90
N ALA A 85 -8.24 3.30 2.33
CA ALA A 85 -7.19 4.14 2.90
C ALA A 85 -7.64 5.61 2.98
N GLN A 86 -8.27 6.10 1.91
CA GLN A 86 -8.76 7.47 1.82
C GLN A 86 -9.96 7.74 2.70
N LEU A 87 -10.87 6.77 2.79
CA LEU A 87 -11.98 6.81 3.74
C LEU A 87 -11.47 6.81 5.19
N ARG A 88 -10.52 5.93 5.52
CA ARG A 88 -9.90 5.84 6.86
C ARG A 88 -9.25 7.15 7.29
N LEU A 89 -8.45 7.77 6.42
CA LEU A 89 -7.79 9.05 6.72
C LEU A 89 -8.81 10.17 6.93
N HIS A 90 -9.85 10.23 6.10
CA HIS A 90 -10.89 11.24 6.24
C HIS A 90 -11.72 11.08 7.50
N LEU A 91 -12.18 9.87 7.79
CA LEU A 91 -12.90 9.59 9.03
C LEU A 91 -12.01 9.85 10.24
N GLY A 92 -10.73 9.47 10.19
CA GLY A 92 -9.77 9.78 11.25
C GLY A 92 -9.64 11.27 11.53
N LYS A 93 -9.54 12.11 10.49
CA LYS A 93 -9.52 13.58 10.62
C LYS A 93 -10.87 14.13 11.12
N ARG A 94 -11.97 13.70 10.50
CA ARG A 94 -13.33 14.18 10.79
C ARG A 94 -13.79 13.88 12.22
N PHE A 95 -13.44 12.71 12.73
CA PHE A 95 -13.78 12.26 14.08
C PHE A 95 -12.67 12.50 15.11
N ASN A 96 -11.62 13.24 14.74
CA ASN A 96 -10.49 13.58 15.61
C ASN A 96 -9.84 12.34 16.28
N LEU A 97 -9.71 11.24 15.52
CA LEU A 97 -9.15 9.97 15.99
C LEU A 97 -7.64 9.88 15.81
N ILE A 98 -7.02 10.87 15.16
CA ILE A 98 -5.58 10.92 14.90
C ILE A 98 -4.92 11.78 16.00
N PRO A 99 -4.10 11.20 16.89
CA PRO A 99 -3.40 11.97 17.92
C PRO A 99 -2.44 12.99 17.28
N LYS A 100 -2.47 14.25 17.75
CA LYS A 100 -1.68 15.34 17.15
C LYS A 100 -0.23 15.42 17.64
N ASP A 101 0.04 14.92 18.84
CA ASP A 101 1.33 15.06 19.53
C ASP A 101 2.09 13.73 19.63
N VAL A 102 1.78 12.78 18.75
CA VAL A 102 2.43 11.47 18.72
C VAL A 102 3.13 11.28 17.39
N TYR A 103 4.39 10.85 17.46
CA TYR A 103 5.15 10.38 16.32
C TYR A 103 5.10 8.85 16.29
N GLN A 104 4.53 8.30 15.22
CA GLN A 104 4.53 6.88 14.92
C GLN A 104 5.39 6.62 13.70
N LEU A 105 6.50 5.93 13.94
CA LEU A 105 7.48 5.58 12.94
C LEU A 105 7.36 4.08 12.64
N VAL A 106 7.36 3.73 11.36
CA VAL A 106 7.30 2.34 10.91
C VAL A 106 8.21 2.12 9.72
N TRP A 107 8.83 0.95 9.67
CA TRP A 107 9.52 0.44 8.49
C TRP A 107 8.55 -0.41 7.68
N ILE A 108 8.38 -0.08 6.41
CA ILE A 108 7.72 -0.94 5.44
C ILE A 108 8.83 -1.69 4.71
N VAL A 109 8.75 -3.02 4.73
CA VAL A 109 9.75 -3.92 4.14
C VAL A 109 9.03 -4.97 3.30
N ASP A 110 9.79 -5.81 2.62
CA ASP A 110 9.27 -6.95 1.84
C ASP A 110 8.34 -6.52 0.69
N PHE A 111 8.66 -5.38 0.07
CA PHE A 111 8.02 -4.97 -1.17
C PHE A 111 8.24 -6.03 -2.27
N PRO A 112 7.30 -6.16 -3.21
CA PRO A 112 7.56 -6.88 -4.45
C PRO A 112 8.75 -6.27 -5.19
N LEU A 113 9.54 -7.10 -5.87
CA LEU A 113 10.61 -6.62 -6.75
C LEU A 113 10.04 -6.06 -8.05
N PHE A 114 8.95 -6.66 -8.53
CA PHE A 114 8.26 -6.31 -9.76
C PHE A 114 6.79 -6.01 -9.52
N GLU A 115 6.23 -5.13 -10.35
CA GLU A 115 4.80 -4.88 -10.49
C GLU A 115 4.38 -5.06 -11.94
N GLN A 116 3.12 -5.42 -12.17
CA GLN A 116 2.58 -5.42 -13.53
C GLN A 116 2.18 -4.00 -13.94
N ASP A 117 2.63 -3.57 -15.13
CA ASP A 117 2.12 -2.38 -15.79
C ASP A 117 0.69 -2.59 -16.30
N LYS A 118 0.11 -1.55 -16.93
CA LYS A 118 -1.26 -1.61 -17.46
C LYS A 118 -1.41 -2.59 -18.62
N GLU A 119 -0.30 -2.94 -19.26
CA GLU A 119 -0.20 -3.87 -20.37
C GLU A 119 0.14 -5.31 -19.93
N GLY A 120 0.27 -5.54 -18.61
CA GLY A 120 0.57 -6.85 -18.01
C GLY A 120 2.05 -7.24 -18.05
N ARG A 121 2.96 -6.32 -18.38
CA ARG A 121 4.41 -6.55 -18.36
C ARG A 121 4.98 -6.23 -16.98
N LEU A 122 6.08 -6.87 -16.63
CA LEU A 122 6.76 -6.59 -15.37
C LEU A 122 7.59 -5.32 -15.47
N ALA A 123 7.34 -4.40 -14.55
CA ALA A 123 8.11 -3.21 -14.28
C ALA A 123 8.76 -3.32 -12.89
N ALA A 124 9.85 -2.61 -12.65
CA ALA A 124 10.49 -2.58 -11.33
C ALA A 124 9.68 -1.70 -10.37
N CYS A 125 9.35 -2.20 -9.18
CA CYS A 125 8.60 -1.41 -8.19
C CYS A 125 9.35 -0.17 -7.67
N HIS A 126 10.68 -0.21 -7.64
CA HIS A 126 11.51 0.90 -7.16
C HIS A 126 12.53 1.31 -8.22
N HIS A 127 13.60 0.52 -8.36
CA HIS A 127 14.59 0.73 -9.40
C HIS A 127 15.16 -0.63 -9.86
N PRO A 128 15.65 -0.75 -11.10
CA PRO A 128 16.12 -2.03 -11.67
C PRO A 128 17.36 -2.61 -10.98
N PHE A 129 18.01 -1.83 -10.11
CA PHE A 129 19.21 -2.24 -9.36
C PHE A 129 18.93 -2.80 -7.95
N THR A 130 17.66 -2.95 -7.58
CA THR A 130 17.27 -3.45 -6.25
C THR A 130 17.55 -4.94 -6.17
N SER A 131 18.26 -5.37 -5.13
CA SER A 131 18.54 -6.78 -4.91
C SER A 131 17.24 -7.52 -4.56
N PRO A 132 16.97 -8.69 -5.17
CA PRO A 132 16.00 -9.62 -4.63
C PRO A 132 16.46 -10.12 -3.25
N LYS A 133 15.53 -10.63 -2.47
CA LYS A 133 15.86 -11.49 -1.32
C LYS A 133 16.57 -12.75 -1.81
N GLU A 134 17.62 -13.17 -1.09
CA GLU A 134 18.44 -14.31 -1.52
C GLU A 134 17.62 -15.60 -1.58
N GLU A 135 16.69 -15.78 -0.63
CA GLU A 135 15.78 -16.92 -0.59
C GLU A 135 14.77 -16.96 -1.76
N ASP A 136 14.51 -15.83 -2.41
CA ASP A 136 13.55 -15.71 -3.51
C ASP A 136 14.24 -15.79 -4.89
N LEU A 137 15.57 -15.89 -4.95
CA LEU A 137 16.31 -16.01 -6.22
C LEU A 137 15.82 -17.13 -7.14
N PRO A 138 15.47 -18.34 -6.65
CA PRO A 138 14.93 -19.39 -7.51
C PRO A 138 13.60 -19.00 -8.18
N LEU A 139 12.85 -18.06 -7.60
CA LEU A 139 11.56 -17.61 -8.14
C LEU A 139 11.71 -16.68 -9.35
N LEU A 140 12.90 -16.09 -9.59
CA LEU A 140 13.13 -15.25 -10.77
C LEU A 140 12.81 -15.97 -12.09
N GLU A 141 13.02 -17.28 -12.13
CA GLU A 141 12.79 -18.12 -13.32
C GLU A 141 11.37 -18.73 -13.36
N ILE A 142 10.73 -18.88 -12.20
CA ILE A 142 9.51 -19.68 -12.04
C ILE A 142 8.28 -18.77 -11.93
N ASP A 143 8.37 -17.75 -11.06
CA ASP A 143 7.26 -16.87 -10.70
C ASP A 143 7.84 -15.52 -10.22
N PRO A 144 8.35 -14.70 -11.15
CA PRO A 144 9.06 -13.45 -10.81
C PRO A 144 8.17 -12.48 -10.02
N GLU A 145 6.85 -12.52 -10.18
CA GLU A 145 5.89 -11.67 -9.44
C GLU A 145 5.92 -11.89 -7.92
N LYS A 146 6.38 -13.05 -7.47
CA LYS A 146 6.50 -13.37 -6.03
C LYS A 146 7.84 -13.00 -5.43
N VAL A 147 8.80 -12.56 -6.24
CA VAL A 147 10.13 -12.20 -5.75
C VAL A 147 10.03 -10.93 -4.92
N ARG A 148 10.47 -10.98 -3.66
CA ARG A 148 10.53 -9.80 -2.79
C ARG A 148 11.84 -9.07 -2.99
N ALA A 149 11.76 -7.75 -2.95
CA ALA A 149 12.90 -6.85 -2.92
C ALA A 149 13.53 -6.78 -1.52
N ARG A 150 14.84 -6.53 -1.47
CA ARG A 150 15.54 -6.02 -0.30
C ARG A 150 15.46 -4.49 -0.26
N SER A 151 14.26 -3.96 -0.40
CA SER A 151 13.95 -2.53 -0.23
C SER A 151 13.20 -2.27 1.06
N TYR A 152 13.26 -1.02 1.52
CA TYR A 152 12.69 -0.59 2.78
C TYR A 152 12.36 0.90 2.71
N ASP A 153 11.18 1.26 3.21
CA ASP A 153 10.74 2.63 3.36
C ASP A 153 10.52 2.95 4.82
N ILE A 154 10.87 4.17 5.21
CA ILE A 154 10.62 4.71 6.53
C ILE A 154 9.46 5.70 6.45
N VAL A 155 8.41 5.43 7.21
CA VAL A 155 7.17 6.20 7.22
C VAL A 155 6.96 6.80 8.60
N LEU A 156 6.65 8.09 8.65
CA LEU A 156 6.35 8.84 9.87
C LEU A 156 4.96 9.45 9.76
N ASN A 157 4.06 9.06 10.66
CA ASN A 157 2.68 9.55 10.72
C ASN A 157 1.89 9.40 9.40
N GLY A 158 2.24 8.40 8.58
CA GLY A 158 1.61 8.13 7.29
C GLY A 158 2.28 8.82 6.09
N GLU A 159 3.33 9.60 6.32
CA GLU A 159 4.14 10.21 5.27
C GLU A 159 5.46 9.43 5.10
N GLU A 160 5.80 9.09 3.87
CA GLU A 160 7.12 8.50 3.54
C GLU A 160 8.20 9.57 3.75
N ILE A 161 9.13 9.34 4.68
CA ILE A 161 10.24 10.29 4.96
C ILE A 161 11.56 9.84 4.35
N GLY A 162 11.58 8.67 3.71
CA GLY A 162 12.73 8.17 3.00
C GLY A 162 12.61 6.69 2.67
N GLY A 163 13.55 6.22 1.86
CA GLY A 163 13.54 4.86 1.36
C GLY A 163 14.90 4.45 0.82
N GLY A 164 15.08 3.14 0.69
CA GLY A 164 16.35 2.56 0.34
C GLY A 164 16.25 1.11 -0.10
N SER A 165 17.39 0.60 -0.52
CA SER A 165 17.51 -0.80 -0.90
C SER A 165 18.94 -1.28 -0.86
N ILE A 166 19.07 -2.60 -0.66
CA ILE A 166 20.29 -3.33 -0.96
C ILE A 166 20.40 -3.47 -2.48
N ARG A 167 21.59 -3.23 -3.01
CA ARG A 167 21.84 -3.21 -4.45
C ARG A 167 22.37 -4.53 -4.96
N ILE A 168 22.06 -4.82 -6.22
CA ILE A 168 22.63 -5.96 -6.92
C ILE A 168 24.11 -5.68 -7.13
N HIS A 169 24.96 -6.55 -6.59
CA HIS A 169 26.41 -6.49 -6.77
C HIS A 169 26.95 -7.63 -7.65
N ARG A 170 26.07 -8.53 -8.13
CA ARG A 170 26.43 -9.66 -9.01
C ARG A 170 25.93 -9.40 -10.42
N ARG A 171 26.86 -9.27 -11.38
CA ARG A 171 26.54 -9.00 -12.80
C ARG A 171 25.46 -9.92 -13.37
N LYS A 172 25.58 -11.24 -13.18
CA LYS A 172 24.62 -12.22 -13.70
C LYS A 172 23.19 -11.98 -13.20
N ILE A 173 23.03 -11.58 -11.94
CA ILE A 173 21.71 -11.27 -11.36
C ILE A 173 21.16 -9.98 -11.96
N GLN A 174 22.02 -8.97 -12.16
CA GLN A 174 21.62 -7.70 -12.76
C GLN A 174 21.16 -7.88 -14.22
N GLU A 175 21.93 -8.63 -15.01
CA GLU A 175 21.57 -8.97 -16.39
C GLU A 175 20.23 -9.72 -16.43
N ARG A 176 20.04 -10.71 -15.55
CA ARG A 176 18.77 -11.45 -15.49
C ARG A 176 17.57 -10.59 -15.15
N ILE A 177 17.70 -9.67 -14.20
CA ILE A 177 16.63 -8.73 -13.84
C ILE A 177 16.30 -7.79 -15.00
N LEU A 178 17.31 -7.30 -15.73
CA LEU A 178 17.08 -6.47 -16.92
C LEU A 178 16.32 -7.24 -18.00
N GLU A 179 16.66 -8.51 -18.24
CA GLU A 179 15.94 -9.38 -19.18
C GLU A 179 14.47 -9.57 -18.78
N ILE A 180 14.17 -9.80 -17.49
CA ILE A 180 12.79 -9.93 -16.97
C ILE A 180 11.99 -8.64 -17.20
N LEU A 181 12.66 -7.49 -17.10
CA LEU A 181 12.08 -6.17 -17.38
C LEU A 181 11.96 -5.87 -18.90
N GLY A 182 12.25 -6.84 -19.76
CA GLY A 182 12.16 -6.70 -21.22
C GLY A 182 13.31 -5.90 -21.84
N ILE A 183 14.41 -5.71 -21.11
CA ILE A 183 15.61 -5.02 -21.60
C ILE A 183 16.59 -6.08 -22.09
N ASP A 184 16.71 -6.20 -23.41
CA ASP A 184 17.63 -7.16 -24.02
C ASP A 184 19.12 -6.80 -23.76
N SER A 185 20.01 -7.75 -24.07
CA SER A 185 21.45 -7.59 -23.81
C SER A 185 22.10 -6.39 -24.52
N LEU A 186 21.62 -6.01 -25.70
CA LEU A 186 22.16 -4.88 -26.46
C LEU A 186 21.73 -3.58 -25.80
N GLN A 187 20.44 -3.44 -25.48
CA GLN A 187 19.90 -2.30 -24.74
C GLN A 187 20.52 -2.18 -23.34
N ALA A 188 20.70 -3.29 -22.64
CA ALA A 188 21.34 -3.33 -21.33
C ALA A 188 22.79 -2.82 -21.40
N ARG A 189 23.53 -3.21 -22.44
CA ARG A 189 24.91 -2.74 -22.65
C ARG A 189 24.97 -1.26 -23.02
N GLU A 190 24.09 -0.80 -23.91
CA GLU A 190 24.04 0.61 -24.32
C GLU A 190 23.67 1.54 -23.15
N ARG A 191 22.70 1.13 -22.32
CA ARG A 191 22.18 1.98 -21.23
C ARG A 191 22.92 1.83 -19.92
N PHE A 192 23.37 0.62 -19.60
CA PHE A 192 23.93 0.25 -18.30
C PHE A 192 25.29 -0.45 -18.38
N GLY A 193 25.95 -0.42 -19.55
CA GLY A 193 27.22 -1.12 -19.78
C GLY A 193 28.31 -0.75 -18.77
N PHE A 194 28.42 0.55 -18.42
CA PHE A 194 29.37 1.03 -17.41
C PHE A 194 29.15 0.37 -16.04
N LEU A 195 27.89 0.17 -15.65
CA LEU A 195 27.53 -0.47 -14.38
C LEU A 195 27.82 -1.96 -14.44
N LEU A 196 27.40 -2.64 -15.52
CA LEU A 196 27.63 -4.08 -15.70
C LEU A 196 29.12 -4.42 -15.73
N GLU A 197 29.93 -3.55 -16.33
CA GLU A 197 31.38 -3.67 -16.33
C GLU A 197 31.96 -3.49 -14.92
N ALA A 198 31.55 -2.43 -14.20
CA ALA A 198 31.96 -2.21 -12.82
C ALA A 198 31.63 -3.39 -11.89
N LEU A 199 30.46 -4.01 -12.04
CA LEU A 199 30.07 -5.23 -11.31
C LEU A 199 31.00 -6.42 -11.57
N SER A 200 31.71 -6.44 -12.70
CA SER A 200 32.65 -7.51 -13.07
C SER A 200 34.00 -7.41 -12.35
N PHE A 201 34.34 -6.25 -11.80
CA PHE A 201 35.61 -6.00 -11.08
C PHE A 201 35.53 -6.25 -9.57
N GLY A 202 34.51 -6.97 -9.10
CA GLY A 202 34.36 -7.32 -7.68
C GLY A 202 33.68 -6.23 -6.85
N ALA A 203 32.61 -5.63 -7.37
CA ALA A 203 31.78 -4.71 -6.59
C ALA A 203 31.31 -5.37 -5.28
N PRO A 204 31.52 -4.75 -4.11
CA PRO A 204 31.12 -5.34 -2.83
C PRO A 204 29.60 -5.33 -2.67
N PRO A 205 29.04 -6.16 -1.77
CA PRO A 205 27.68 -5.97 -1.29
C PRO A 205 27.51 -4.54 -0.76
N HIS A 206 26.52 -3.82 -1.28
CA HIS A 206 26.28 -2.42 -0.92
C HIS A 206 24.78 -2.12 -0.87
N GLY A 207 24.42 -1.08 -0.14
CA GLY A 207 23.06 -0.62 0.03
C GLY A 207 23.06 0.83 0.46
N GLY A 208 21.91 1.48 0.38
CA GLY A 208 21.78 2.88 0.74
C GLY A 208 20.37 3.23 1.14
N ILE A 209 20.23 4.43 1.70
CA ILE A 209 18.95 5.06 2.03
C ILE A 209 19.05 6.54 1.72
N ALA A 210 17.96 7.12 1.24
CA ALA A 210 17.83 8.56 1.07
C ALA A 210 16.64 9.04 1.91
N LEU A 211 16.84 10.14 2.64
CA LEU A 211 15.78 10.78 3.43
C LEU A 211 15.36 12.08 2.76
N GLY A 212 14.05 12.34 2.73
CA GLY A 212 13.50 13.62 2.33
C GLY A 212 13.67 14.62 3.46
N LEU A 213 14.81 15.32 3.49
CA LEU A 213 15.16 16.26 4.58
C LEU A 213 14.07 17.31 4.78
N ASP A 214 13.57 17.92 3.71
CA ASP A 214 12.54 18.97 3.79
C ASP A 214 11.24 18.45 4.40
N ARG A 215 10.82 17.24 4.01
CA ARG A 215 9.63 16.59 4.56
C ARG A 215 9.81 16.23 6.03
N LEU A 216 10.99 15.74 6.42
CA LEU A 216 11.31 15.46 7.81
C LEU A 216 11.24 16.76 8.65
N VAL A 217 11.84 17.84 8.15
CA VAL A 217 11.79 19.16 8.81
C VAL A 217 10.35 19.67 8.91
N MET A 218 9.55 19.59 7.84
CA MET A 218 8.14 19.97 7.85
C MET A 218 7.35 19.25 8.95
N ILE A 219 7.51 17.92 9.07
CA ILE A 219 6.83 17.11 10.08
C ILE A 219 7.27 17.47 11.50
N LEU A 220 8.57 17.70 11.71
CA LEU A 220 9.13 18.08 13.02
C LEU A 220 8.74 19.50 13.43
N ALA A 221 8.70 20.43 12.48
CA ALA A 221 8.26 21.80 12.66
C ALA A 221 6.73 21.94 12.72
N ARG A 222 5.99 20.86 12.43
CA ARG A 222 4.52 20.84 12.33
C ARG A 222 3.98 21.85 11.31
N ALA A 223 4.73 22.06 10.23
CA ALA A 223 4.34 22.92 9.13
C ALA A 223 3.33 22.21 8.21
N GLU A 224 2.44 22.99 7.58
CA GLU A 224 1.45 22.46 6.63
C GLU A 224 2.04 22.22 5.22
N SER A 225 3.22 22.79 4.95
CA SER A 225 3.94 22.68 3.67
C SER A 225 5.45 22.62 3.90
N ILE A 226 6.14 21.99 2.94
CA ILE A 226 7.58 22.13 2.70
C ILE A 226 7.88 23.56 2.28
#